data_AF-A0A3N0YVJ4-F1
#
_entry.id   AF-A0A3N0YVJ4-F1
#
_cell.length_a   1.000
_cell.length_b   1.000
_cell.length_c   1.000
_cell.angle_alpha   90.00
_cell.angle_beta   90.00
_cell.angle_gamma   90.00
#
_symmetry.space_group_name_H-M   'P 1'
#
loop_
_entity.id
_entity.type
_entity.pdbx_description
1 polymer ?
#
loop_
_entity_poly.entity_id
_entity_poly.type
_entity_poly.pdbx_seq_one_letter_code
_entity_poly.pdbx_strand_id
1 'polypeptide(L)'
;MEKDKHADKEIPQTNPEQQEEELVVKRGATSVVLKPQDDDTQLTRDIKVNILDYLNEKYADESTQELLDMAFLLDPRFKTTYINAERVDYMKTRAAAEMESLAADPKRPVEGVSVPLAEDAGENSECPAKKQ
;
A
#
# COMPACT_ATOMS: atom_id res chain seq x y z
N MET A 1 -23.46 58.77 9.73
CA MET A 1 -22.11 58.59 9.17
C MET A 1 -21.37 57.68 10.13
N GLU A 2 -21.33 56.38 9.84
CA GLU A 2 -20.36 55.50 10.50
C GLU A 2 -19.89 54.52 9.43
N LYS A 3 -18.63 54.69 9.06
CA LYS A 3 -17.89 53.83 8.15
C LYS A 3 -17.16 52.82 9.03
N ASP A 4 -17.13 51.57 8.59
CA ASP A 4 -16.10 50.54 8.83
C ASP A 4 -16.79 49.18 8.95
N LYS A 5 -16.30 48.05 8.42
CA LYS A 5 -15.22 47.70 7.49
C LYS A 5 -15.65 46.33 6.97
N HIS A 6 -15.75 46.16 5.66
CA HIS A 6 -15.89 44.82 5.09
C HIS A 6 -14.54 44.13 5.26
N ALA A 7 -14.49 43.12 6.14
CA ALA A 7 -13.35 42.22 6.23
C ALA A 7 -13.43 41.25 5.06
N ASP A 8 -12.76 41.59 3.96
CA ASP A 8 -12.35 40.61 2.97
C ASP A 8 -11.44 39.62 3.67
N LYS A 9 -12.01 38.47 4.04
CA LYS A 9 -11.22 37.30 4.39
C LYS A 9 -10.67 36.76 3.08
N GLU A 10 -9.42 37.09 2.78
CA GLU A 10 -8.65 36.37 1.76
C GLU A 10 -8.70 34.88 2.12
N ILE A 11 -9.46 34.12 1.33
CA ILE A 11 -9.37 32.67 1.30
C ILE A 11 -7.99 32.39 0.70
N PRO A 12 -7.09 31.62 1.35
CA PRO A 12 -5.85 31.22 0.71
C PRO A 12 -6.23 30.41 -0.53
N GLN A 13 -6.02 30.99 -1.72
CA GLN A 13 -6.05 30.25 -2.96
C GLN A 13 -4.82 29.34 -2.97
N THR A 14 -4.96 28.15 -2.39
CA THR A 14 -3.96 27.10 -2.57
C THR A 14 -4.04 26.66 -4.02
N ASN A 15 -2.92 26.80 -4.74
CA ASN A 15 -2.82 26.54 -6.18
C ASN A 15 -3.23 25.08 -6.45
N PRO A 16 -4.17 24.79 -7.37
CA PRO A 16 -4.54 23.41 -7.73
C PRO A 16 -3.33 22.55 -8.09
N GLU A 17 -2.27 23.11 -8.69
CA GLU A 17 -1.03 22.37 -8.96
C GLU A 17 -0.31 21.90 -7.68
N GLN A 18 -0.39 22.67 -6.59
CA GLN A 18 0.18 22.28 -5.29
C GLN A 18 -0.68 21.21 -4.60
N GLN A 19 -2.00 21.22 -4.82
CA GLN A 19 -2.88 20.16 -4.34
C GLN A 19 -2.65 18.87 -5.13
N GLU A 20 -2.39 18.97 -6.44
CA GLU A 20 -2.02 17.82 -7.27
C GLU A 20 -0.66 17.26 -6.87
N GLU A 21 0.32 18.11 -6.56
CA GLU A 21 1.64 17.68 -6.09
C GLU A 21 1.57 17.02 -4.70
N GLU A 22 0.80 17.57 -3.75
CA GLU A 22 0.55 16.95 -2.44
C GLU A 22 -0.24 15.64 -2.57
N LEU A 23 -1.18 15.55 -3.51
CA LEU A 23 -1.93 14.34 -3.81
C LEU A 23 -1.04 13.28 -4.47
N VAL A 24 -0.09 13.67 -5.32
CA VAL A 24 0.92 12.79 -5.92
C VAL A 24 1.88 12.24 -4.86
N VAL A 25 2.24 13.04 -3.85
CA VAL A 25 3.04 12.60 -2.70
C VAL A 25 2.28 11.57 -1.82
N LYS A 26 0.94 11.63 -1.78
CA LYS A 26 0.09 10.70 -1.01
C LYS A 26 -0.29 9.40 -1.73
N ARG A 27 0.07 9.24 -3.00
CA ARG A 27 -0.35 8.09 -3.81
C ARG A 27 0.62 6.92 -3.61
N GLY A 28 0.17 5.88 -2.90
CA GLY A 28 0.96 4.65 -2.70
C GLY A 28 1.08 3.81 -3.96
N ALA A 29 1.68 2.62 -3.81
CA ALA A 29 2.24 1.84 -4.91
C ALA A 29 1.26 1.52 -6.06
N THR A 30 -0.04 1.41 -5.77
CA THR A 30 -1.10 1.17 -6.77
C THR A 30 -1.21 2.28 -7.81
N SER A 31 -0.98 3.54 -7.40
CA SER A 31 -1.03 4.67 -8.32
C SER A 31 0.15 4.72 -9.27
N VAL A 32 1.32 4.21 -8.88
CA VAL A 32 2.48 4.20 -9.79
C VAL A 32 2.28 3.17 -10.89
N VAL A 33 1.71 2.01 -10.55
CA VAL A 33 1.46 0.91 -11.49
C VAL A 33 0.31 1.22 -12.46
N LEU A 34 -0.77 1.84 -11.97
CA LEU A 34 -1.99 2.08 -12.75
C LEU A 34 -2.09 3.49 -13.32
N LYS A 35 -1.03 4.31 -13.22
CA LYS A 35 -1.02 5.65 -13.82
C LYS A 35 -1.24 5.55 -15.33
N PRO A 36 -2.26 6.21 -15.89
CA PRO A 36 -2.40 6.30 -17.34
C PRO A 36 -1.17 6.92 -17.97
N GLN A 37 -0.74 6.34 -19.10
CA GLN A 37 0.37 6.84 -19.90
C GLN A 37 -0.16 7.50 -21.18
N ASP A 38 0.68 8.31 -21.82
CA ASP A 38 0.30 9.06 -23.02
C ASP A 38 0.13 8.16 -24.24
N ASP A 39 0.81 7.01 -24.27
CA ASP A 39 0.75 5.99 -25.32
C ASP A 39 -0.40 4.98 -25.12
N ASP A 40 -1.15 5.06 -24.01
CA ASP A 40 -2.30 4.21 -23.78
C ASP A 40 -3.42 4.50 -24.80
N THR A 41 -4.03 3.43 -25.32
CA THR A 41 -5.30 3.57 -26.04
C THR A 41 -6.39 4.10 -25.10
N GLN A 42 -7.45 4.71 -25.65
CA GLN A 42 -8.58 5.18 -24.84
C GLN A 42 -9.13 4.09 -23.92
N LEU A 43 -9.35 2.88 -24.46
CA LEU A 43 -9.85 1.75 -23.68
C LEU A 43 -8.89 1.39 -22.53
N THR A 44 -7.58 1.36 -22.78
CA THR A 44 -6.57 1.05 -21.75
C THR A 44 -6.57 2.11 -20.66
N ARG A 45 -6.65 3.39 -21.04
CA ARG A 45 -6.74 4.51 -20.10
C ARG A 45 -7.98 4.39 -19.22
N ASP A 46 -9.14 4.16 -19.82
CA ASP A 46 -10.40 4.06 -19.10
C ASP A 46 -10.39 2.88 -18.11
N ILE A 47 -9.84 1.73 -18.51
CA ILE A 47 -9.68 0.58 -17.63
C ILE A 47 -8.73 0.91 -16.46
N LYS A 48 -7.56 1.51 -16.73
CA LYS A 48 -6.59 1.88 -15.69
C LYS A 48 -7.18 2.86 -14.67
N VAL A 49 -7.89 3.90 -15.15
CA VAL A 49 -8.55 4.89 -14.29
C VAL A 49 -9.62 4.22 -13.43
N ASN A 50 -10.50 3.41 -14.02
CA ASN A 50 -11.57 2.75 -13.28
C ASN A 50 -11.03 1.82 -12.17
N ILE A 51 -9.96 1.07 -12.45
CA ILE A 51 -9.33 0.20 -11.45
C ILE A 51 -8.68 1.07 -10.36
N LEU A 52 -7.94 2.12 -10.75
CA LEU A 52 -7.26 2.99 -9.79
C LEU A 52 -8.25 3.70 -8.86
N ASP A 53 -9.36 4.20 -9.40
CA ASP A 53 -10.42 4.85 -8.63
C ASP A 53 -11.06 3.88 -7.64
N TYR A 54 -11.36 2.65 -8.07
CA TYR A 54 -11.88 1.61 -7.17
C TYR A 54 -10.90 1.30 -6.03
N LEU A 55 -9.62 1.14 -6.33
CA LEU A 55 -8.61 0.84 -5.31
C LEU A 55 -8.41 2.01 -4.35
N ASN A 56 -8.46 3.24 -4.83
CA ASN A 56 -8.39 4.42 -3.96
C ASN A 56 -9.64 4.52 -3.08
N GLU A 57 -10.84 4.24 -3.61
CA GLU A 57 -12.07 4.23 -2.80
C GLU A 57 -12.01 3.20 -1.66
N LYS A 58 -11.43 2.03 -1.91
CA LYS A 58 -11.39 0.93 -0.93
C LYS A 58 -10.19 0.92 0.00
N TYR A 59 -9.06 1.49 -0.41
CA TYR A 59 -7.77 1.31 0.26
C TYR A 59 -6.98 2.61 0.45
N ALA A 60 -7.59 3.79 0.31
CA ALA A 60 -6.90 5.07 0.53
C ALA A 60 -6.60 5.37 2.01
N ASP A 61 -6.99 4.50 2.95
CA ASP A 61 -6.64 4.68 4.36
C ASP A 61 -5.13 4.53 4.59
N GLU A 62 -4.60 5.35 5.50
CA GLU A 62 -3.17 5.44 5.78
C GLU A 62 -2.57 4.11 6.22
N SER A 63 -3.29 3.36 7.07
CA SER A 63 -2.86 2.04 7.55
C SER A 63 -2.65 1.04 6.41
N THR A 64 -3.55 0.99 5.44
CA THR A 64 -3.42 0.11 4.29
C THR A 64 -2.29 0.54 3.37
N GLN A 65 -2.13 1.86 3.15
CA GLN A 65 -1.03 2.39 2.33
C GLN A 65 0.34 2.09 2.95
N GLU A 66 0.49 2.23 4.28
CA GLU A 66 1.72 1.85 4.97
C GLU A 66 2.01 0.35 4.87
N LEU A 67 0.99 -0.49 5.06
CA LEU A 67 1.12 -1.94 4.95
C LEU A 67 1.58 -2.35 3.54
N LEU A 68 0.98 -1.75 2.51
CA LEU A 68 1.36 -1.99 1.13
C LEU A 68 2.81 -1.60 0.87
N ASP A 69 3.24 -0.41 1.28
CA ASP A 69 4.63 0.01 1.04
C ASP A 69 5.65 -0.88 1.74
N MET A 70 5.37 -1.32 2.98
CA MET A 70 6.22 -2.27 3.70
C MET A 70 6.23 -3.64 3.02
N ALA A 71 5.08 -4.14 2.56
CA ALA A 71 5.01 -5.39 1.82
C ALA A 71 5.80 -5.32 0.51
N PHE A 72 5.71 -4.21 -0.22
CA PHE A 72 6.47 -3.98 -1.45
C PHE A 72 7.98 -3.84 -1.18
N LEU A 73 8.38 -3.29 -0.04
CA LEU A 73 9.80 -3.20 0.34
C LEU A 73 10.40 -4.56 0.68
N LEU A 74 9.64 -5.42 1.38
CA LEU A 74 10.12 -6.69 1.92
C LEU A 74 9.98 -7.87 0.95
N ASP A 75 9.06 -7.82 -0.01
CA ASP A 75 8.90 -8.87 -1.01
C ASP A 75 9.83 -8.62 -2.22
N PRO A 76 10.86 -9.45 -2.45
CA PRO A 76 11.85 -9.25 -3.52
C PRO A 76 11.25 -9.24 -4.93
N ARG A 77 10.03 -9.76 -5.11
CA ARG A 77 9.33 -9.77 -6.40
C ARG A 77 8.78 -8.40 -6.75
N PHE A 78 8.56 -7.55 -5.74
CA PHE A 78 8.12 -6.19 -5.94
C PHE A 78 9.32 -5.28 -6.11
N LYS A 79 9.24 -4.40 -7.11
CA LYS A 79 10.27 -3.39 -7.31
C LYS A 79 9.93 -2.19 -6.44
N THR A 80 10.91 -1.72 -5.68
CA THR A 80 10.82 -0.43 -4.96
C THR A 80 10.56 0.74 -5.89
N THR A 81 10.76 0.58 -7.21
CA THR A 81 10.40 1.56 -8.25
C THR A 81 8.91 1.89 -8.29
N TYR A 82 8.06 1.08 -7.67
CA TYR A 82 6.62 1.34 -7.58
C TYR A 82 6.23 2.10 -6.31
N ILE A 83 7.13 2.24 -5.36
CA ILE A 83 6.95 3.07 -4.17
C ILE A 83 7.51 4.46 -4.49
N ASN A 84 6.90 5.53 -3.99
CA ASN A 84 7.47 6.87 -4.09
C ASN A 84 8.89 6.90 -3.51
N ALA A 85 9.85 7.49 -4.23
CA ALA A 85 11.26 7.48 -3.83
C ALA A 85 11.51 8.04 -2.41
N GLU A 86 10.77 9.08 -2.02
CA GLU A 86 10.86 9.67 -0.68
C GLU A 86 10.34 8.70 0.39
N ARG A 87 9.28 7.93 0.07
CA ARG A 87 8.71 6.92 0.97
C ARG A 87 9.61 5.69 1.10
N VAL A 88 10.36 5.33 0.05
CA VAL A 88 11.26 4.17 0.09
C VAL A 88 12.30 4.30 1.20
N ASP A 89 12.94 5.46 1.33
CA ASP A 89 14.02 5.63 2.31
C ASP A 89 13.48 5.71 3.75
N TYR A 90 12.29 6.29 3.94
CA TYR A 90 11.56 6.21 5.20
C TYR A 90 11.26 4.76 5.58
N MET A 91 10.70 3.97 4.66
CA MET A 91 10.35 2.56 4.93
C MET A 91 11.56 1.68 5.21
N LYS A 92 12.70 1.89 4.50
CA LYS A 92 13.96 1.20 4.82
C LYS A 92 14.46 1.51 6.22
N THR A 93 14.42 2.77 6.61
CA THR A 93 14.88 3.21 7.94
C THR A 93 14.01 2.60 9.04
N ARG A 94 12.69 2.62 8.85
CA ARG A 94 11.72 1.98 9.75
C ARG A 94 11.97 0.48 9.85
N ALA A 95 12.09 -0.22 8.72
CA ALA A 95 12.33 -1.66 8.68
C ALA A 95 13.63 -2.03 9.42
N ALA A 96 14.72 -1.29 9.20
CA ALA A 96 15.99 -1.50 9.88
C ALA A 96 15.85 -1.32 11.41
N ALA A 97 15.19 -0.24 11.86
CA ALA A 97 14.97 0.02 13.28
C ALA A 97 14.11 -1.08 13.95
N GLU A 98 13.07 -1.57 13.27
CA GLU A 98 12.24 -2.68 13.77
C GLU A 98 13.06 -3.99 13.86
N MET A 99 13.90 -4.29 12.88
CA MET A 99 14.81 -5.45 12.90
C MET A 99 15.87 -5.36 14.00
N GLU A 100 16.49 -4.19 14.18
CA GLU A 100 17.47 -3.95 15.25
C GLU A 100 16.82 -4.07 16.63
N SER A 101 15.62 -3.52 16.80
CA SER A 101 14.83 -3.68 18.02
C SER A 101 14.60 -5.17 18.33
N LEU A 102 14.17 -5.97 17.33
CA LEU A 102 13.94 -7.41 17.50
C LEU A 102 15.21 -8.15 17.89
N ALA A 103 16.35 -7.79 17.30
CA ALA A 103 17.64 -8.38 17.63
C ALA A 103 18.14 -8.01 19.04
N ALA A 104 17.79 -6.81 19.54
CA ALA A 104 18.21 -6.32 20.85
C ALA A 104 17.42 -6.94 22.03
N ASP A 105 16.25 -7.52 21.78
CA ASP A 105 15.38 -8.09 22.81
C ASP A 105 15.07 -9.57 22.56
N PRO A 106 15.99 -10.49 22.93
CA PRO A 106 15.90 -11.92 22.60
C PRO A 106 14.76 -12.67 23.32
N LYS A 107 13.95 -12.00 24.14
CA LYS A 107 12.86 -12.60 24.94
C LYS A 107 11.46 -12.23 24.46
N ARG A 108 11.30 -11.40 23.42
CA ARG A 108 9.96 -11.16 22.85
C ARG A 108 9.42 -12.47 22.26
N PRO A 109 8.26 -12.97 22.73
CA PRO A 109 7.58 -14.04 22.03
C PRO A 109 7.27 -13.50 20.64
N VAL A 110 7.88 -14.09 19.62
CA VAL A 110 7.36 -13.96 18.27
C VAL A 110 5.97 -14.61 18.31
N GLU A 111 4.92 -13.81 18.46
CA GLU A 111 3.55 -14.23 18.16
C GLU A 111 3.42 -14.43 16.65
N GLY A 112 4.24 -15.33 16.11
CA GLY A 112 3.99 -15.97 14.85
C GLY A 112 2.85 -16.94 15.09
N VAL A 113 1.72 -16.71 14.41
CA VAL A 113 0.77 -17.76 14.08
C VAL A 113 1.53 -18.80 13.26
N SER A 114 2.26 -19.66 13.97
CA SER A 114 2.77 -20.91 13.46
C SER A 114 1.58 -21.84 13.55
N VAL A 115 0.75 -21.88 12.50
CA VAL A 115 -0.12 -23.04 12.33
C VAL A 115 0.83 -24.19 12.06
N PRO A 116 0.97 -25.19 12.95
CA PRO A 116 1.76 -26.34 12.60
C PRO A 116 1.04 -27.05 11.45
N LEU A 117 1.74 -27.24 10.34
CA LEU A 117 1.38 -28.22 9.33
C LEU A 117 1.43 -29.58 10.02
N ALA A 118 0.26 -30.10 10.42
CA ALA A 118 0.15 -31.42 10.99
C ALA A 118 0.43 -32.46 9.90
N GLU A 119 1.64 -33.01 9.92
CA GLU A 119 1.96 -34.22 9.18
C GLU A 119 1.49 -35.44 9.99
N ASP A 120 0.53 -36.14 9.40
CA ASP A 120 0.33 -37.60 9.40
C ASP A 120 0.44 -38.40 10.71
N ALA A 121 -0.72 -38.84 11.19
CA ALA A 121 -0.86 -40.13 11.88
C ALA A 121 -2.19 -40.75 11.42
N GLY A 122 -2.11 -41.82 10.63
CA GLY A 122 -3.25 -42.44 9.96
C GLY A 122 -4.25 -43.14 10.89
N GLU A 123 -5.47 -43.34 10.38
CA GLU A 123 -6.09 -44.66 10.27
C GLU A 123 -7.39 -44.60 9.44
N ASN A 124 -7.51 -45.56 8.52
CA ASN A 124 -8.71 -46.06 7.84
C ASN A 124 -9.52 -45.15 6.88
N SER A 125 -9.24 -45.34 5.59
CA SER A 125 -10.25 -45.22 4.54
C SER A 125 -9.98 -46.29 3.47
N GLU A 126 -10.62 -47.45 3.65
CA GLU A 126 -10.71 -48.53 2.68
C GLU A 126 -11.19 -48.01 1.31
N CYS A 127 -10.35 -48.15 0.30
CA CYS A 127 -10.70 -47.86 -1.09
C CYS A 127 -11.22 -49.15 -1.75
N PRO A 128 -12.46 -49.21 -2.28
CA PRO A 128 -12.90 -50.39 -3.01
C PRO A 128 -12.17 -50.48 -4.35
N ALA A 129 -11.31 -51.49 -4.48
CA ALA A 129 -10.69 -51.84 -5.74
C ALA A 129 -11.74 -52.40 -6.71
N LYS A 130 -12.00 -51.69 -7.81
CA LYS A 130 -12.62 -52.29 -9.00
C LYS A 130 -11.58 -53.19 -9.68
N LYS A 131 -11.92 -54.46 -9.85
CA LYS A 131 -11.14 -55.40 -10.66
C LYS A 131 -12.07 -56.04 -11.71
N GLN A 132 -11.72 -55.74 -12.97
CA GLN A 132 -12.04 -56.39 -14.24
C GLN A 132 -13.51 -56.57 -14.64
#